data_AF-X1HHH0-F1
#
_entry.id   AF-X1HHH0-F1
#
_cell.length_a   1.000
_cell.length_b   1.000
_cell.length_c   1.000
_cell.angle_alpha   90.00
_cell.angle_beta   90.00
_cell.angle_gamma   90.00
#
_symmetry.space_group_name_H-M   'P 1'
#
loop_
_entity.id
_entity.type
_entity.pdbx_description
1 polymer ?
#
loop_
_entity_poly.entity_id
_entity_poly.type
_entity_poly.pdbx_seq_one_letter_code
_entity_poly.pdbx_strand_id
1 'polypeptide(L)'
;MRVCRSTILPLAWVLLATMAPPLWAAGRVRLELVGQRHGSALVFQDWLRVLSRAGVKNVRIRPARPTDKVGIDVRGSEASPLYVVTGIVKSGDELILPGGRYRRRDAARLARWLDELAEHGPADQREQSLAFGLSAEQFEQVRRDLARPVGFSTQGISRHETVQQ
;
A
#
# COMPACT_ATOMS: atom_id res chain seq x y z
N MET A 1 -37.16 -55.97 45.02
CA MET A 1 -37.37 -55.86 43.55
C MET A 1 -36.65 -54.63 43.04
N ARG A 2 -35.81 -54.83 42.01
CA ARG A 2 -35.21 -53.89 41.04
C ARG A 2 -34.15 -52.86 41.48
N VAL A 3 -32.91 -53.26 41.23
CA VAL A 3 -31.74 -52.46 40.82
C VAL A 3 -31.99 -51.85 39.42
N CYS A 4 -31.44 -50.65 39.12
CA CYS A 4 -30.69 -50.28 37.88
C CYS A 4 -30.72 -48.77 37.58
N ARG A 5 -29.55 -48.10 37.65
CA ARG A 5 -28.68 -47.64 36.54
C ARG A 5 -29.12 -46.28 35.95
N SER A 6 -28.37 -45.21 36.22
CA SER A 6 -27.20 -44.74 35.44
C SER A 6 -27.58 -44.19 34.07
N THR A 7 -27.45 -42.88 33.87
CA THR A 7 -26.69 -42.34 32.74
C THR A 7 -26.39 -40.84 32.92
N ILE A 8 -25.10 -40.55 32.90
CA ILE A 8 -24.44 -39.25 32.93
C ILE A 8 -24.62 -38.61 31.56
N LEU A 9 -25.06 -37.35 31.48
CA LEU A 9 -25.08 -36.58 30.25
C LEU A 9 -24.05 -35.44 30.37
N PRO A 10 -22.88 -35.52 29.71
CA PRO A 10 -21.93 -34.41 29.74
C PRO A 10 -22.39 -33.36 28.73
N LEU A 11 -22.75 -32.18 29.24
CA LEU A 11 -23.06 -30.99 28.45
C LEU A 11 -21.73 -30.44 27.89
N ALA A 12 -21.34 -30.91 26.70
CA ALA A 12 -20.19 -30.41 25.97
C ALA A 12 -20.45 -28.97 25.52
N TRP A 13 -19.93 -28.01 26.29
CA TRP A 13 -19.81 -26.61 25.88
C TRP A 13 -18.74 -26.52 24.79
N VAL A 14 -19.17 -26.56 23.53
CA VAL A 14 -18.34 -26.19 22.39
C VAL A 14 -18.15 -24.68 22.43
N LEU A 15 -17.01 -24.25 22.98
CA LEU A 15 -16.54 -22.87 22.90
C LEU A 15 -16.09 -22.62 21.45
N LEU A 16 -17.01 -22.15 20.60
CA LEU A 16 -16.71 -21.69 19.26
C LEU A 16 -15.93 -20.37 19.39
N ALA A 17 -14.60 -20.46 19.48
CA ALA A 17 -13.72 -19.30 19.40
C ALA A 17 -13.81 -18.73 17.99
N THR A 18 -14.72 -17.78 17.78
CA THR A 18 -14.78 -16.92 16.60
C THR A 18 -13.53 -16.05 16.62
N MET A 19 -12.47 -16.53 15.97
CA MET A 19 -11.31 -15.71 15.62
C MET A 19 -11.80 -14.69 14.58
N ALA A 20 -12.26 -13.53 15.06
CA ALA A 20 -12.56 -12.42 14.19
C ALA A 20 -11.25 -12.03 13.47
N PRO A 21 -11.23 -11.95 12.13
CA PRO A 21 -10.05 -11.48 11.43
C PRO A 21 -9.72 -10.07 11.94
N PRO A 22 -8.43 -9.71 12.12
CA PRO A 22 -8.07 -8.35 12.42
C PRO A 22 -8.63 -7.47 11.30
N LEU A 23 -9.60 -6.63 11.62
CA LEU A 23 -9.96 -5.50 10.78
C LEU A 23 -8.74 -4.56 10.81
N TRP A 24 -7.77 -4.79 9.92
CA TRP A 24 -6.84 -3.73 9.57
C TRP A 24 -7.70 -2.55 9.13
N ALA A 25 -7.69 -1.50 9.95
CA ALA A 25 -8.49 -0.33 9.70
C ALA A 25 -8.07 0.21 8.33
N ALA A 26 -9.01 0.26 7.38
CA ALA A 26 -8.76 0.81 6.06
C ALA A 26 -8.07 2.18 6.22
N GLY A 27 -6.91 2.32 5.60
CA GLY A 27 -6.11 3.53 5.66
C GLY A 27 -6.92 4.72 5.14
N ARG A 28 -6.71 5.90 5.73
CA ARG A 28 -7.40 7.10 5.26
C ARG A 28 -6.66 7.66 4.05
N VAL A 29 -7.40 8.02 3.01
CA VAL A 29 -6.82 8.66 1.82
C VAL A 29 -7.16 10.15 1.81
N ARG A 30 -6.18 10.98 1.47
CA ARG A 30 -6.33 12.42 1.21
C ARG A 30 -5.78 12.70 -0.18
N LEU A 31 -6.61 13.31 -1.03
CA LEU A 31 -6.23 13.70 -2.37
C LEU A 31 -5.86 15.19 -2.39
N GLU A 32 -4.62 15.51 -2.73
CA GLU A 32 -4.15 16.87 -2.97
C GLU A 32 -4.08 17.18 -4.46
N LEU A 33 -4.90 18.13 -4.90
CA LEU A 33 -4.89 18.63 -6.27
C LEU A 33 -4.02 19.89 -6.34
N VAL A 34 -2.98 19.83 -7.16
CA VAL A 34 -2.05 20.94 -7.40
C VAL A 34 -2.09 21.36 -8.86
N GLY A 35 -1.84 22.65 -9.12
CA GLY A 35 -1.79 23.19 -10.47
C GLY A 35 -1.59 24.70 -10.45
N GLN A 36 -1.44 25.29 -11.63
CA GLN A 36 -1.10 26.71 -11.77
C GLN A 36 -2.30 27.60 -11.46
N ARG A 37 -2.12 28.58 -10.57
CA ARG A 37 -3.18 29.45 -10.01
C ARG A 37 -3.85 30.38 -11.05
N HIS A 38 -3.21 30.68 -12.17
CA HIS A 38 -3.72 31.64 -13.15
C HIS A 38 -4.67 30.95 -14.14
N GLY A 39 -5.97 31.26 -14.08
CA GLY A 39 -6.99 30.80 -15.04
C GLY A 39 -7.59 29.40 -14.80
N SER A 40 -7.14 28.65 -13.79
CA SER A 40 -7.53 27.24 -13.57
C SER A 40 -8.57 27.01 -12.48
N ALA A 41 -9.05 28.06 -11.80
CA ALA A 41 -9.98 27.93 -10.68
C ALA A 41 -11.26 27.16 -11.06
N LEU A 42 -11.77 27.40 -12.26
CA LEU A 42 -12.94 26.68 -12.80
C LEU A 42 -12.65 25.18 -12.97
N VAL A 43 -11.47 24.83 -13.48
CA VAL A 43 -11.05 23.44 -13.67
C VAL A 43 -10.98 22.70 -12.33
N PHE A 44 -10.41 23.32 -11.30
CA PHE A 44 -10.38 22.73 -9.96
C PHE A 44 -11.77 22.55 -9.34
N GLN A 45 -12.66 23.52 -9.53
CA GLN A 45 -14.04 23.42 -9.05
C GLN A 45 -14.80 22.29 -9.76
N ASP A 46 -14.60 22.13 -11.07
CA ASP A 46 -15.20 21.03 -11.82
C ASP A 46 -14.68 19.67 -11.36
N TRP A 47 -13.37 19.55 -11.09
CA TRP A 47 -12.79 18.33 -10.50
C TRP A 47 -13.37 18.04 -9.13
N LEU A 48 -13.46 19.02 -8.23
CA LEU A 48 -14.11 18.84 -6.93
C LEU A 48 -15.54 18.32 -7.06
N ARG A 49 -16.34 18.93 -7.95
CA ARG A 49 -17.73 18.54 -8.16
C ARG A 49 -17.84 17.09 -8.64
N VAL A 50 -17.01 16.72 -9.62
CA VAL A 50 -17.02 15.37 -10.20
C VAL A 50 -16.52 14.33 -9.20
N LEU A 51 -15.45 14.61 -8.47
CA LEU A 51 -14.90 13.73 -7.43
C LEU A 51 -15.88 13.54 -6.27
N SER A 52 -16.53 14.62 -5.84
CA SER A 52 -17.54 14.56 -4.78
C SER A 52 -18.73 13.70 -5.21
N ARG A 53 -19.20 13.83 -6.45
CA ARG A 53 -20.26 12.97 -7.01
C ARG A 53 -19.84 11.50 -7.12
N ALA A 54 -18.55 11.24 -7.36
CA ALA A 54 -17.99 9.89 -7.40
C ALA A 54 -17.74 9.31 -5.99
N GLY A 55 -18.07 10.04 -4.91
CA GLY A 55 -17.92 9.56 -3.54
C GLY A 55 -16.54 9.75 -2.95
N VAL A 56 -15.62 10.44 -3.64
CA VAL A 56 -14.26 10.69 -3.14
C VAL A 56 -14.31 11.68 -1.98
N LYS A 57 -13.78 11.24 -0.84
CA LYS A 57 -13.72 12.04 0.40
C LYS A 57 -12.33 12.65 0.55
N ASN A 58 -12.23 13.74 1.34
CA ASN A 58 -10.96 14.40 1.70
C ASN A 58 -10.11 14.91 0.52
N VAL A 59 -10.73 15.68 -0.38
CA VAL A 59 -10.01 16.39 -1.46
C VAL A 59 -9.58 17.79 -0.99
N ARG A 60 -8.32 18.15 -1.21
CA ARG A 60 -7.76 19.47 -0.91
C ARG A 60 -7.14 20.06 -2.17
N ILE A 61 -7.45 21.32 -2.46
CA ILE A 61 -6.78 22.07 -3.53
C ILE A 61 -5.71 22.95 -2.90
N ARG A 62 -4.54 23.00 -3.54
CA ARG A 62 -3.51 24.00 -3.20
C ARG A 62 -2.76 24.46 -4.45
N PRO A 63 -2.15 25.66 -4.42
CA PRO A 63 -1.28 26.10 -5.51
C PRO A 63 -0.08 25.15 -5.70
N ALA A 64 0.34 24.98 -6.95
CA ALA A 64 1.57 24.25 -7.25
C ALA A 64 2.81 24.99 -6.71
N ARG A 65 3.72 24.24 -6.12
CA ARG A 65 5.07 24.65 -5.72
C ARG A 65 6.09 24.08 -6.71
N PRO A 66 7.27 24.70 -6.89
CA PRO A 66 8.31 24.20 -7.79
C PRO A 66 8.79 22.78 -7.46
N THR A 67 8.69 22.37 -6.20
CA THR A 67 9.10 21.05 -5.70
C THR A 67 7.98 20.00 -5.74
N ASP A 68 6.77 20.36 -6.18
CA ASP A 68 5.65 19.42 -6.21
C ASP A 68 5.88 18.35 -7.29
N LYS A 69 5.73 17.09 -6.88
CA LYS A 69 5.79 15.92 -7.76
C LYS A 69 4.57 15.05 -7.50
N VAL A 70 4.14 14.34 -8.53
CA VAL A 70 3.11 13.30 -8.41
C VAL A 70 3.66 12.18 -7.55
N GLY A 71 2.91 11.76 -6.53
CA GLY A 71 3.37 10.72 -5.59
C GLY A 71 2.33 10.38 -4.53
N ILE A 72 2.58 9.29 -3.81
CA ILE A 72 1.85 8.90 -2.61
C ILE A 72 2.80 9.03 -1.44
N ASP A 73 2.39 9.78 -0.42
CA ASP A 73 3.17 10.00 0.78
C ASP A 73 2.39 9.42 1.97
N VAL A 74 3.05 8.57 2.75
CA VAL A 74 2.40 7.82 3.83
C VAL A 74 2.76 8.45 5.16
N ARG A 75 1.71 8.87 5.87
CA ARG A 75 1.78 9.53 7.17
C ARG A 75 1.01 8.72 8.20
N GLY A 76 1.20 9.03 9.48
CA GLY A 76 0.50 8.35 10.57
C GLY A 76 1.22 7.08 11.02
N SER A 77 0.50 6.21 11.75
CA SER A 77 1.01 4.95 12.28
C SER A 77 0.61 3.78 11.37
N GLU A 78 1.31 2.65 11.49
CA GLU A 78 0.97 1.41 10.76
C GLU A 78 -0.46 0.92 11.03
N ALA A 79 -0.97 1.16 12.24
CA ALA A 79 -2.33 0.78 12.62
C ALA A 79 -3.42 1.70 12.04
N SER A 80 -3.06 2.89 11.57
CA SER A 80 -4.00 3.84 10.94
C SER A 80 -3.23 4.74 9.95
N PRO A 81 -2.82 4.20 8.80
CA PRO A 81 -2.07 4.97 7.82
C PRO A 81 -2.93 6.07 7.20
N LEU A 82 -2.30 7.21 6.89
CA LEU A 82 -2.84 8.32 6.12
C LEU A 82 -2.06 8.41 4.81
N TYR A 83 -2.69 8.04 3.71
CA TYR A 83 -2.14 8.12 2.36
C TYR A 83 -2.45 9.49 1.75
N VAL A 84 -1.44 10.33 1.61
CA VAL A 84 -1.54 11.64 0.96
C VAL A 84 -1.14 11.50 -0.51
N VAL A 85 -2.12 11.54 -1.40
CA VAL A 85 -1.91 11.42 -2.84
C VAL A 85 -1.81 12.80 -3.46
N THR A 86 -0.67 13.12 -4.08
CA THR A 86 -0.48 14.38 -4.81
C THR A 86 -0.76 14.18 -6.29
N GLY A 87 -1.75 14.91 -6.81
CA GLY A 87 -2.13 14.91 -8.23
C GLY A 87 -1.98 16.28 -8.89
N ILE A 88 -1.44 16.31 -10.10
CA ILE A 88 -1.22 17.55 -10.87
C ILE A 88 -2.33 17.70 -11.91
N VAL A 89 -3.05 18.83 -11.87
CA VAL A 89 -4.02 19.23 -12.90
C VAL A 89 -3.28 19.93 -14.03
N LYS A 90 -3.35 19.39 -15.25
CA LYS A 90 -2.84 20.01 -16.47
C LYS A 90 -3.89 20.88 -17.15
N SER A 91 -3.42 21.80 -18.00
CA SER A 91 -4.21 22.78 -18.75
C SER A 91 -5.26 22.19 -19.72
N GLY A 92 -5.26 20.87 -19.93
CA GLY A 92 -6.16 20.15 -20.85
C GLY A 92 -7.21 19.29 -20.15
N ASP A 93 -7.62 19.65 -18.93
CA ASP A 93 -8.61 18.89 -18.14
C ASP A 93 -8.18 17.45 -17.82
N GLU A 94 -6.87 17.28 -17.61
CA GLU A 94 -6.25 16.00 -17.29
C GLU A 94 -5.64 16.08 -15.90
N LEU A 95 -5.96 15.10 -15.06
CA LEU A 95 -5.39 14.92 -13.75
C LEU A 95 -4.36 13.79 -13.80
N ILE A 96 -3.11 14.12 -13.46
CA ILE A 96 -2.01 13.16 -13.39
C ILE A 96 -1.83 12.73 -11.96
N LEU A 97 -1.87 11.41 -11.73
CA LEU A 97 -1.73 10.75 -10.44
C LEU A 97 -0.74 9.58 -10.54
N PRO A 98 -0.28 9.01 -9.41
CA PRO A 98 0.62 7.87 -9.40
C PRO A 98 0.05 6.64 -10.13
N GLY A 99 -1.27 6.45 -10.13
CA GLY A 99 -1.97 5.40 -10.87
C GLY A 99 -2.19 5.67 -12.36
N GLY A 100 -1.71 6.82 -12.88
CA GLY A 100 -1.82 7.20 -14.28
C GLY A 100 -2.56 8.52 -14.49
N ARG A 101 -3.12 8.68 -15.69
CA ARG A 101 -3.80 9.90 -16.10
C ARG A 101 -5.31 9.69 -16.15
N TYR A 102 -6.04 10.68 -15.65
CA TYR A 102 -7.49 10.63 -15.52
C TYR A 102 -8.10 11.87 -16.15
N ARG A 103 -9.19 11.69 -16.88
CA ARG A 103 -10.07 12.79 -17.30
C ARG A 103 -11.30 12.84 -16.38
N ARG A 104 -12.07 13.93 -16.42
CA ARG A 104 -13.30 14.05 -15.61
C ARG A 104 -14.27 12.88 -15.80
N ARG A 105 -14.37 12.34 -17.02
CA ARG A 105 -15.19 11.15 -17.31
C ARG A 105 -14.74 9.87 -16.58
N ASP A 106 -13.48 9.81 -16.17
CA ASP A 106 -12.87 8.66 -15.51
C ASP A 106 -12.99 8.73 -13.99
N ALA A 107 -13.78 9.67 -13.44
CA ALA A 107 -13.85 9.89 -12.00
C ALA A 107 -14.33 8.67 -11.20
N ALA A 108 -15.23 7.85 -11.74
CA ALA A 108 -15.63 6.59 -11.11
C ALA A 108 -14.48 5.57 -11.05
N ARG A 109 -13.58 5.59 -12.05
CA ARG A 109 -12.35 4.77 -12.02
C ARG A 109 -11.36 5.31 -11.00
N LEU A 110 -11.23 6.64 -10.91
CA LEU A 110 -10.38 7.28 -9.92
C LEU A 110 -10.85 7.03 -8.48
N ALA A 111 -12.15 7.12 -8.22
CA ALA A 111 -12.72 6.83 -6.91
C ALA A 111 -12.40 5.39 -6.46
N ARG A 112 -12.65 4.41 -7.33
CA ARG A 112 -12.29 3.00 -7.07
C ARG A 112 -10.80 2.81 -6.78
N TRP A 113 -9.92 3.48 -7.52
CA TRP A 113 -8.48 3.43 -7.27
C TRP A 113 -8.10 4.00 -5.90
N LEU A 114 -8.76 5.09 -5.46
CA LEU A 114 -8.53 5.64 -4.12
C LEU A 114 -9.06 4.73 -3.02
N ASP A 115 -10.19 4.04 -3.25
CA ASP A 115 -10.73 3.06 -2.31
C ASP A 115 -9.81 1.83 -2.21
N GLU A 116 -9.30 1.33 -3.34
CA GLU A 116 -8.30 0.26 -3.37
C GLU A 116 -7.01 0.66 -2.64
N LEU A 117 -6.58 1.91 -2.78
CA LEU A 117 -5.43 2.46 -2.05
C LEU A 117 -5.69 2.55 -0.55
N ALA A 118 -6.91 2.90 -0.14
CA ALA A 118 -7.32 2.91 1.27
C ALA A 118 -7.27 1.51 1.88
N GLU A 119 -7.75 0.51 1.14
CA GLU A 119 -7.88 -0.87 1.62
C GLU A 119 -6.55 -1.64 1.60
N HIS A 120 -5.76 -1.48 0.54
CA HIS A 120 -4.57 -2.31 0.28
C HIS A 120 -3.24 -1.56 0.37
N GLY A 121 -3.27 -0.24 0.58
CA GLY A 121 -2.07 0.60 0.56
C GLY A 121 -1.39 0.74 -0.82
N PRO A 122 -0.34 1.57 -0.90
CA PRO A 122 0.38 1.86 -2.15
C PRO A 122 1.03 0.59 -2.72
N ALA A 123 1.00 0.43 -4.05
CA ALA A 123 1.61 -0.73 -4.71
C ALA A 123 3.14 -0.78 -4.57
N ASP A 124 3.75 0.38 -4.33
CA ASP A 124 5.17 0.64 -4.10
C ASP A 124 5.58 0.43 -2.63
N GLN A 125 4.62 0.39 -1.70
CA GLN A 125 4.80 -0.04 -0.31
C GLN A 125 4.38 -1.49 -0.06
N ARG A 126 3.68 -2.14 -0.99
CA ARG A 126 3.80 -3.59 -1.11
C ARG A 126 5.26 -3.79 -1.47
N GLU A 127 6.07 -4.16 -0.49
CA GLU A 127 7.52 -4.29 -0.63
C GLU A 127 7.82 -4.78 -2.05
N GLN A 128 8.48 -3.95 -2.86
CA GLN A 128 8.99 -4.40 -4.15
C GLN A 128 10.09 -5.41 -3.82
N SER A 129 9.64 -6.60 -3.47
CA SER A 129 10.46 -7.75 -3.26
C SER A 129 11.06 -8.05 -4.62
N LEU A 130 12.36 -7.84 -4.70
CA LEU A 130 13.16 -8.46 -5.75
C LEU A 130 13.09 -9.98 -5.58
N ALA A 131 13.79 -10.72 -6.44
CA ALA A 131 13.90 -12.16 -6.29
C ALA A 131 14.29 -12.52 -4.83
N PHE A 132 13.72 -13.61 -4.32
CA PHE A 132 13.98 -14.13 -2.96
C PHE A 132 13.40 -13.34 -1.78
N GLY A 133 12.40 -12.48 -1.96
CA GLY A 133 11.75 -11.83 -0.81
C GLY A 133 12.44 -10.55 -0.33
N LEU A 134 13.42 -10.03 -1.07
CA LEU A 134 14.34 -8.99 -0.58
C LEU A 134 13.96 -7.60 -1.07
N SER A 135 14.06 -6.59 -0.20
CA SER A 135 14.00 -5.19 -0.62
C SER A 135 15.21 -4.81 -1.48
N ALA A 136 15.12 -3.68 -2.20
CA ALA A 136 16.25 -3.18 -3.01
C ALA A 136 17.53 -2.95 -2.18
N GLU A 137 17.37 -2.40 -0.97
CA GLU A 137 18.50 -2.17 -0.06
C GLU A 137 19.11 -3.48 0.45
N GLN A 138 18.26 -4.46 0.79
CA GLN A 138 18.69 -5.79 1.23
C GLN A 138 19.39 -6.56 0.10
N PHE A 139 18.88 -6.50 -1.12
CA PHE A 139 19.49 -7.13 -2.28
C PHE A 139 20.88 -6.53 -2.60
N GLU A 140 20.98 -5.20 -2.57
CA GLU A 140 22.27 -4.50 -2.73
C GLU A 140 23.27 -4.87 -1.64
N GLN A 141 22.80 -5.06 -0.40
CA GLN A 141 23.63 -5.52 0.70
C GLN A 141 24.13 -6.95 0.48
N VAL A 142 23.25 -7.90 0.14
CA VAL A 142 23.62 -9.29 -0.18
C VAL A 142 24.59 -9.33 -1.35
N ARG A 143 24.37 -8.52 -2.41
CA ARG A 143 25.30 -8.45 -3.55
C ARG A 143 26.69 -8.02 -3.11
N ARG A 144 26.80 -7.01 -2.25
CA ARG A 144 28.10 -6.56 -1.70
C ARG A 144 28.76 -7.65 -0.86
N ASP A 145 27.98 -8.37 -0.05
CA ASP A 145 28.52 -9.42 0.82
C ASP A 145 29.00 -10.64 0.03
N LEU A 146 28.28 -11.03 -1.03
CA LEU A 146 28.67 -12.13 -1.93
C LEU A 146 29.76 -11.74 -2.93
N ALA A 147 29.97 -10.46 -3.20
CA ALA A 147 31.03 -9.99 -4.10
C ALA A 147 32.44 -10.05 -3.46
N ARG A 148 32.56 -10.44 -2.19
CA ARG A 148 33.85 -10.56 -1.50
C ARG A 148 34.69 -11.67 -2.14
N PRO A 149 35.92 -11.39 -2.58
CA PRO A 149 36.81 -12.41 -3.12
C PRO A 149 37.13 -13.47 -2.08
N VAL A 150 37.18 -14.74 -2.50
CA VAL A 150 37.64 -15.84 -1.65
C VAL A 150 39.15 -15.73 -1.51
N GLY A 151 39.63 -15.54 -0.27
CA GLY A 151 41.04 -15.25 0.03
C GLY A 151 41.98 -16.47 0.04
N PHE A 152 41.48 -17.65 -0.32
CA PHE A 152 42.24 -18.90 -0.31
C PHE A 152 41.95 -19.72 -1.57
N SER A 153 42.89 -20.60 -1.92
CA SER A 153 42.74 -21.46 -3.10
C SER A 153 41.73 -22.57 -2.82
N THR A 154 40.73 -22.69 -3.69
CA THR A 154 39.76 -23.81 -3.66
C THR A 154 40.22 -25.00 -4.50
N GLN A 155 41.42 -24.98 -5.08
CA GLN A 155 41.95 -26.11 -5.86
C GLN A 155 42.31 -27.28 -4.95
N GLY A 156 41.76 -28.46 -5.26
CA GLY A 156 42.06 -29.70 -4.55
C GLY A 156 41.37 -29.87 -3.20
N ILE A 157 40.63 -28.87 -2.72
CA ILE A 157 39.85 -28.92 -1.47
C ILE A 157 38.46 -29.50 -1.75
N SER A 158 37.97 -30.37 -0.87
CA SER A 158 36.62 -30.90 -1.01
C SER A 158 35.56 -29.84 -0.73
N ARG A 159 34.38 -29.94 -1.37
CA ARG A 159 33.27 -28.97 -1.17
C ARG A 159 32.89 -28.82 0.31
N HIS A 160 32.91 -29.92 1.05
CA HIS A 160 32.60 -29.94 2.48
C HIS A 160 33.62 -29.14 3.29
N GLU A 161 34.90 -29.30 2.98
CA GLU A 161 36.01 -28.63 3.66
C GLU A 161 36.13 -27.14 3.29
N THR A 162 35.70 -26.75 2.08
CA THR A 162 35.64 -25.34 1.65
C THR A 162 34.58 -24.52 2.38
N VAL A 163 33.47 -25.13 2.80
CA VAL A 163 32.37 -24.42 3.50
C VAL A 163 32.68 -24.21 5.00
N GLN A 164 33.65 -24.94 5.55
CA GLN A 164 34.04 -24.85 6.96
C GLN A 164 35.22 -23.90 7.23
N GLN A 165 35.82 -23.31 6.20
CA GLN A 165 36.82 -22.23 6.34
C GLN A 165 36.15 -20.86 6.47
#